data_AF-A0A7J6D5R8-F1
#
_entry.id   AF-A0A7J6D5R8-F1
#
_cell.length_a   1.000
_cell.length_b   1.000
_cell.length_c   1.000
_cell.angle_alpha   90.00
_cell.angle_beta   90.00
_cell.angle_gamma   90.00
#
_symmetry.space_group_name_H-M   'P 1'
#
loop_
_entity.id
_entity.type
_entity.pdbx_description
1 polymer ?
#
loop_
_entity_poly.entity_id
_entity_poly.type
_entity_poly.pdbx_seq_one_letter_code
_entity_poly.pdbx_strand_id
1 'polypeptide(L)'
;MGMLFLQAPGRHLSAGNLAHFPCLGEVGMVKEKVHEYDAVLSNLIQEFDSRFEDFIHNTADFELFAQPFTISVDAVRDDIQMKLIELQCDSELKHKFTSLPLTDFYKCVPANSQLQPNLEKLLKNKDQLHISH
;
A
#
# COMPACT_ATOMS: atom_id res chain seq x y z
N MET A 1 4.12 0.80 0.62
CA MET A 1 4.77 2.12 0.42
C MET A 1 4.27 3.25 1.34
N GLY A 2 3.13 3.13 2.03
CA GLY A 2 2.58 4.23 2.86
C GLY A 2 3.09 4.34 4.31
N MET A 3 3.67 3.28 4.89
CA MET A 3 3.92 3.21 6.34
C MET A 3 5.25 3.81 6.84
N LEU A 4 6.22 4.03 5.93
CA LEU A 4 7.50 4.62 6.32
C LEU A 4 7.40 6.13 6.62
N PHE A 5 6.33 6.79 6.17
CA PHE A 5 6.19 8.24 6.26
C PHE A 5 5.97 8.74 7.70
N LEU A 6 5.43 7.93 8.61
CA LEU A 6 5.14 8.34 9.99
C LEU A 6 6.12 7.79 11.04
N GLN A 7 6.86 6.72 10.75
CA GLN A 7 7.90 6.21 11.67
C GLN A 7 9.11 7.14 11.80
N ALA A 8 9.51 7.83 10.73
CA ALA A 8 10.64 8.74 10.76
C ALA A 8 10.36 10.03 11.57
N PRO A 9 9.18 10.68 11.45
CA PRO A 9 8.79 11.81 12.29
C PRO A 9 8.95 11.59 13.80
N GLY A 10 8.58 10.42 14.33
CA GLY A 10 8.70 10.15 15.77
C GLY A 10 10.15 10.14 16.23
N ARG A 11 11.02 9.42 15.50
CA ARG A 11 12.47 9.40 15.79
C ARG A 11 13.10 10.80 15.69
N HIS A 12 12.68 11.60 14.71
CA HIS A 12 13.17 12.97 14.55
C HIS A 12 12.75 13.87 15.72
N LEU A 13 11.49 13.75 16.17
CA LEU A 13 10.98 14.50 17.31
C LEU A 13 11.74 14.15 18.60
N SER A 14 11.96 12.86 18.90
CA SER A 14 12.72 12.43 20.09
C SER A 14 14.19 12.90 20.06
N ALA A 15 14.77 13.04 18.86
CA ALA A 15 16.13 13.57 18.66
C ALA A 15 16.19 15.11 18.68
N GLY A 16 15.06 15.80 18.85
CA GLY A 16 14.97 17.26 18.77
C GLY A 16 15.17 17.81 17.35
N ASN A 17 15.10 16.96 16.33
CA ASN A 17 15.14 17.36 14.93
C ASN A 17 13.74 17.78 14.46
N LEU A 18 13.55 19.10 14.33
CA LEU A 18 12.28 19.71 13.94
C LEU A 18 12.13 19.95 12.43
N ALA A 19 13.01 19.40 11.59
CA ALA A 19 12.96 19.62 10.13
C ALA A 19 11.62 19.20 9.50
N HIS A 20 10.89 18.28 10.13
CA HIS A 20 9.57 17.81 9.68
C HIS A 20 8.41 18.44 10.47
N PHE A 21 8.71 19.32 11.44
CA PHE A 21 7.72 20.02 12.27
C PHE A 21 7.98 21.54 12.26
N PRO A 22 7.90 22.21 11.10
CA PRO A 22 8.23 23.63 10.96
C PRO A 22 7.42 24.53 11.91
N CYS A 23 6.12 24.26 12.07
CA CYS A 23 5.26 24.98 13.02
C CYS A 23 5.72 24.80 14.48
N LEU A 24 6.19 23.61 14.85
CA LEU A 24 6.76 23.37 16.19
C LEU A 24 8.11 24.07 16.38
N GLY A 25 8.87 24.22 15.30
CA GLY A 25 10.09 25.03 15.27
C GLY A 25 9.82 26.53 15.48
N GLU A 26 8.76 27.07 14.87
CA GLU A 26 8.36 28.48 14.99
C GLU A 26 7.86 28.85 16.39
N VAL A 27 7.05 27.98 17.00
CA VAL A 27 6.48 28.21 18.34
C VAL A 27 7.50 27.91 19.45
N GLY A 28 8.58 27.20 19.13
CA GLY A 28 9.60 26.75 20.07
C GLY A 28 9.14 25.51 20.82
N MET A 29 9.84 24.39 20.59
CA MET A 29 9.54 23.14 21.29
C MET A 29 9.94 23.24 22.77
N VAL A 30 8.97 22.99 23.64
CA VAL A 30 9.20 22.84 25.09
C VAL A 30 9.68 21.40 25.33
N LYS A 31 10.93 21.21 25.76
CA LYS A 31 11.53 19.87 25.95
C LYS A 31 10.73 19.02 26.92
N GLU A 32 10.14 19.64 27.93
CA GLU A 32 9.30 19.02 28.94
C GLU A 32 8.02 18.44 28.32
N LYS A 33 7.55 18.96 27.17
CA LYS A 33 6.35 18.49 26.46
C LYS A 33 6.63 17.48 25.34
N VAL A 34 7.88 17.14 25.09
CA VAL A 34 8.25 16.17 24.03
C VAL A 34 7.50 14.85 24.19
N HIS A 35 7.33 14.39 25.43
CA HIS A 35 6.57 13.18 25.73
C HIS A 35 5.07 13.28 25.35
N GLU A 36 4.46 14.46 25.46
CA GLU A 36 3.07 14.69 25.03
C GLU A 36 2.95 14.61 23.51
N TYR A 37 3.89 15.24 22.79
CA TYR A 37 3.91 15.21 21.33
C TYR A 37 4.21 13.79 20.80
N ASP A 38 5.11 13.06 21.46
CA ASP A 38 5.43 11.67 21.11
C ASP A 38 4.23 10.74 21.33
N ALA A 39 3.47 10.95 22.42
CA ALA A 39 2.23 10.22 22.67
C ALA A 39 1.16 10.49 21.60
N VAL A 40 0.96 11.76 21.22
CA VAL A 40 0.03 12.13 20.16
C VAL A 40 0.42 11.51 18.82
N LEU A 41 1.71 11.55 18.47
CA LEU A 41 2.21 10.98 17.23
C LEU A 41 2.10 9.46 17.23
N SER A 42 2.39 8.80 18.35
CA SER A 42 2.25 7.36 18.51
C SER A 42 0.79 6.91 18.34
N ASN A 43 -0.16 7.64 18.96
CA ASN A 43 -1.59 7.40 18.76
C ASN A 43 -1.99 7.60 17.30
N LEU A 44 -1.50 8.65 16.63
CA LEU A 44 -1.79 8.90 15.23
C LEU A 44 -1.27 7.78 14.31
N ILE A 45 -0.07 7.26 14.59
CA ILE A 45 0.51 6.11 13.88
C ILE A 45 -0.38 4.88 14.08
N GLN A 46 -0.77 4.58 15.32
CA GLN A 46 -1.62 3.42 15.62
C GLN A 46 -2.98 3.51 14.93
N GLU A 47 -3.63 4.68 14.95
CA GLU A 47 -4.90 4.90 14.24
C GLU A 47 -4.73 4.73 12.73
N PHE A 48 -3.60 5.15 12.16
CA PHE A 48 -3.29 4.94 10.75
C PHE A 48 -3.10 3.45 10.45
N ASP A 49 -2.29 2.75 11.25
CA ASP A 49 -2.03 1.33 11.08
C ASP A 49 -3.32 0.51 11.19
N SER A 50 -4.19 0.82 12.16
CA SER A 50 -5.49 0.17 12.29
C SER A 50 -6.41 0.48 11.13
N ARG A 51 -6.50 1.74 10.70
CA ARG A 51 -7.39 2.16 9.59
C ARG A 51 -6.96 1.58 8.25
N PHE A 52 -5.67 1.32 8.06
CA PHE A 52 -5.10 0.78 6.83
C PHE A 52 -4.63 -0.67 6.98
N GLU A 53 -5.03 -1.37 8.04
CA GLU A 53 -4.62 -2.76 8.31
C GLU A 53 -4.93 -3.69 7.13
N ASP A 54 -6.07 -3.50 6.47
CA ASP A 54 -6.45 -4.26 5.27
C ASP A 54 -5.47 -4.04 4.10
N PHE A 55 -4.95 -2.81 3.95
CA PHE A 55 -3.96 -2.53 2.90
C PHE A 55 -2.64 -3.22 3.20
N ILE A 56 -2.27 -3.32 4.47
CA ILE A 56 -1.07 -4.04 4.92
C ILE A 56 -1.23 -5.52 4.61
N HIS A 57 -2.33 -6.13 5.03
CA HIS A 57 -2.62 -7.54 4.79
C HIS A 57 -2.65 -7.90 3.31
N ASN A 58 -3.14 -7.01 2.46
CA ASN A 58 -3.24 -7.23 1.01
C ASN A 58 -2.02 -6.75 0.22
N THR A 59 -0.92 -6.34 0.87
CA THR A 59 0.27 -5.79 0.17
C THR A 59 0.86 -6.77 -0.85
N ALA A 60 0.93 -8.06 -0.53
CA ALA A 60 1.41 -9.08 -1.46
C ALA A 60 0.51 -9.24 -2.69
N ASP A 61 -0.80 -9.17 -2.49
CA ASP A 61 -1.77 -9.20 -3.59
C ASP A 61 -1.62 -7.96 -4.47
N PHE A 62 -1.44 -6.76 -3.87
CA PHE A 62 -1.18 -5.54 -4.63
C PHE A 62 0.09 -5.62 -5.47
N GLU A 63 1.16 -6.21 -4.93
CA GLU A 63 2.41 -6.39 -5.67
C GLU A 63 2.23 -7.34 -6.86
N LEU A 64 1.52 -8.46 -6.65
CA LEU A 64 1.12 -9.37 -7.72
C LEU A 64 0.32 -8.64 -8.82
N PHE A 65 -0.64 -7.78 -8.46
CA PHE A 65 -1.41 -7.01 -9.43
C PHE A 65 -0.60 -5.91 -10.12
N ALA A 66 0.31 -5.28 -9.39
CA ALA A 66 1.12 -4.21 -9.94
C ALA A 66 2.14 -4.77 -10.92
N GLN A 67 2.69 -5.96 -10.66
CA GLN A 67 3.86 -6.51 -11.34
C GLN A 67 3.72 -8.02 -11.64
N PRO A 68 2.66 -8.46 -12.33
CA PRO A 68 2.38 -9.89 -12.53
C PRO A 68 3.43 -10.61 -13.39
N PHE A 69 4.22 -9.88 -14.19
CA PHE A 69 5.24 -10.45 -15.07
C PHE A 69 6.65 -10.50 -14.49
N THR A 70 6.87 -9.93 -13.30
CA THR A 70 8.20 -9.84 -12.67
C THR A 70 8.23 -10.34 -11.23
N ILE A 71 7.07 -10.44 -10.56
CA ILE A 71 6.97 -11.09 -9.25
C ILE A 71 7.36 -12.56 -9.34
N SER A 72 8.10 -13.04 -8.32
CA SER A 72 8.46 -14.45 -8.21
C SER A 72 7.22 -15.31 -7.99
N VAL A 73 7.13 -16.44 -8.69
CA VAL A 73 6.06 -17.41 -8.49
C VAL A 73 6.11 -17.99 -7.07
N ASP A 74 7.29 -18.20 -6.51
CA ASP A 74 7.44 -18.70 -5.14
C ASP A 74 7.01 -17.70 -4.07
N ALA A 75 6.86 -16.42 -4.44
CA ALA A 75 6.42 -15.36 -3.53
C ALA A 75 4.89 -15.24 -3.43
N VAL A 76 4.13 -15.99 -4.25
CA VAL A 76 2.66 -16.00 -4.21
C VAL A 76 2.14 -17.30 -3.61
N ARG A 77 0.88 -17.26 -3.14
CA ARG A 77 0.18 -18.42 -2.59
C ARG A 77 0.08 -19.55 -3.62
N ASP A 78 0.22 -20.79 -3.15
CA ASP A 78 0.20 -22.01 -3.98
C ASP A 78 -1.02 -22.12 -4.91
N ASP A 79 -2.19 -21.66 -4.47
CA ASP A 79 -3.44 -21.70 -5.24
C ASP A 79 -3.48 -20.72 -6.44
N ILE A 80 -2.46 -19.85 -6.54
CA ILE A 80 -2.30 -18.84 -7.59
C ILE A 80 -1.07 -19.15 -8.48
N GLN A 81 -0.07 -19.87 -7.98
CA GLN A 81 1.20 -20.10 -8.68
C GLN A 81 1.04 -20.62 -10.12
N MET A 82 0.22 -21.65 -10.33
CA MET A 82 0.00 -22.20 -11.68
C MET A 82 -0.61 -21.16 -12.65
N LYS A 83 -1.57 -20.38 -12.18
CA LYS A 83 -2.23 -19.33 -12.98
C LYS A 83 -1.27 -18.18 -13.30
N LEU A 84 -0.38 -17.87 -12.37
CA LEU A 84 0.66 -16.88 -12.57
C LEU A 84 1.67 -17.34 -13.62
N ILE A 85 2.08 -18.62 -13.58
CA ILE A 85 2.94 -19.21 -14.62
C ILE A 85 2.26 -19.11 -15.99
N GLU A 86 1.00 -19.52 -16.10
CA GLU A 86 0.22 -19.42 -17.34
C GLU A 86 0.18 -17.98 -17.88
N LEU A 87 -0.08 -17.00 -17.00
CA LEU A 87 -0.07 -15.59 -17.36
C LEU A 87 1.32 -15.12 -17.83
N GLN A 88 2.38 -15.49 -17.11
CA GLN A 88 3.75 -15.07 -17.41
C GLN A 88 4.29 -15.68 -18.71
N CYS A 89 3.79 -16.86 -19.10
CA CYS A 89 4.10 -17.52 -20.36
C CYS A 89 3.39 -16.88 -21.57
N ASP A 90 2.34 -16.08 -21.37
CA ASP A 90 1.62 -15.42 -22.46
C ASP A 90 2.37 -14.15 -22.93
N SER A 91 3.08 -14.29 -24.04
CA SER A 91 3.83 -13.19 -24.66
C SER A 91 2.95 -12.04 -25.15
N GLU A 92 1.70 -12.32 -25.55
CA GLU A 92 0.78 -11.30 -26.03
C GLU A 92 0.24 -10.47 -24.86
N LEU A 93 -0.14 -11.12 -23.77
CA LEU A 93 -0.52 -10.43 -22.53
C LEU A 93 0.65 -9.64 -21.95
N LYS A 94 1.88 -10.18 -21.99
CA LYS A 94 3.07 -9.43 -21.57
C LYS A 94 3.27 -8.15 -22.39
N HIS A 95 3.10 -8.24 -23.71
CA HIS A 95 3.17 -7.07 -24.58
C HIS A 95 2.05 -6.06 -24.27
N LYS A 96 0.81 -6.52 -24.06
CA LYS A 96 -0.32 -5.67 -23.66
C LYS A 96 -0.06 -4.98 -22.33
N PHE A 97 0.51 -5.67 -21.35
CA PHE A 97 0.85 -5.09 -20.05
C PHE A 97 1.84 -3.92 -20.18
N THR A 98 2.81 -4.02 -21.09
CA THR A 98 3.79 -2.93 -21.32
C THR A 98 3.24 -1.79 -22.19
N SER A 99 2.18 -2.02 -22.96
CA SER A 99 1.66 -1.06 -23.94
C SER A 99 0.34 -0.39 -23.53
N LEU A 100 -0.36 -0.92 -22.52
CA LEU A 100 -1.64 -0.41 -22.05
C LEU A 100 -1.56 0.12 -20.61
N PRO A 101 -2.42 1.09 -20.24
CA PRO A 101 -2.69 1.37 -18.84
C PRO A 101 -3.16 0.12 -18.10
N LEU A 102 -2.78 -0.02 -16.83
CA LEU A 102 -3.09 -1.20 -16.01
C LEU A 102 -4.59 -1.54 -15.99
N THR A 103 -5.45 -0.50 -15.96
CA THR A 103 -6.91 -0.64 -16.00
C THR A 103 -7.44 -1.26 -17.29
N ASP A 104 -6.77 -1.02 -18.42
CA ASP A 104 -7.17 -1.55 -19.73
C ASP A 104 -6.56 -2.92 -19.98
N PHE A 105 -5.33 -3.15 -19.50
CA PHE A 105 -4.72 -4.48 -19.49
C PHE A 105 -5.61 -5.52 -18.81
N TYR A 106 -6.12 -5.22 -17.61
CA TYR A 106 -6.95 -6.17 -16.86
C TYR A 106 -8.30 -6.50 -17.53
N LYS A 107 -8.77 -5.68 -18.48
CA LYS A 107 -9.95 -5.99 -19.31
C LYS A 107 -9.62 -7.02 -20.39
N CYS A 108 -8.35 -7.16 -20.78
CA CYS A 108 -7.88 -8.14 -21.76
C CYS A 108 -7.56 -9.50 -21.14
N VAL A 109 -7.43 -9.56 -19.81
CA VAL A 109 -7.15 -10.81 -19.09
C VAL A 109 -8.43 -11.66 -19.02
N PRO A 110 -8.41 -12.93 -19.49
CA PRO A 110 -9.59 -13.80 -19.46
C PRO A 110 -10.20 -13.96 -18.06
N ALA A 111 -11.53 -13.84 -17.95
CA ALA A 111 -12.29 -13.85 -16.69
C ALA A 111 -12.19 -15.17 -15.89
N ASN A 112 -11.76 -16.25 -16.54
CA ASN A 112 -11.52 -17.57 -15.94
C ASN A 112 -10.14 -17.68 -15.25
N SER A 113 -9.24 -16.72 -15.46
CA SER A 113 -8.08 -16.56 -14.59
C SER A 113 -8.58 -15.95 -13.26
N GLN A 114 -8.52 -16.71 -12.17
CA GLN A 114 -8.93 -16.23 -10.83
C GLN A 114 -8.00 -15.12 -10.28
N LEU A 115 -7.39 -14.33 -11.14
CA LEU A 115 -6.75 -13.04 -10.83
C LEU A 115 -7.80 -11.93 -10.72
N GLN A 116 -8.96 -12.04 -11.37
CA GLN A 116 -10.03 -11.03 -11.28
C GLN A 116 -10.78 -10.91 -9.92
N PRO A 117 -10.98 -11.98 -9.11
CA PRO A 117 -11.76 -11.90 -7.87
C PRO A 117 -11.20 -10.94 -6.81
N ASN A 118 -9.89 -10.70 -6.79
CA ASN A 118 -9.29 -9.75 -5.84
C ASN A 118 -9.36 -8.30 -6.34
N LEU A 119 -9.37 -8.07 -7.67
CA LEU A 119 -9.51 -6.73 -8.26
C LEU A 119 -10.91 -6.14 -7.98
N GLU A 120 -11.96 -6.95 -8.13
CA GLU A 120 -13.35 -6.59 -7.79
C GLU A 120 -13.52 -6.28 -6.29
N LYS A 121 -12.89 -7.05 -5.40
CA LYS A 121 -12.90 -6.80 -3.95
C LYS A 121 -12.18 -5.50 -3.60
N LEU A 122 -11.03 -5.25 -4.24
CA LEU A 122 -10.24 -4.03 -4.07
C LEU A 122 -10.97 -2.79 -4.59
N LEU A 123 -11.71 -2.91 -5.69
CA LEU A 123 -12.52 -1.83 -6.25
C LEU A 123 -13.79 -1.57 -5.42
N LYS A 124 -14.45 -2.60 -4.89
CA LYS A 124 -15.62 -2.46 -4.00
C LYS A 124 -15.27 -1.82 -2.65
N ASN A 125 -14.03 -1.94 -2.18
CA ASN A 125 -13.57 -1.23 -0.99
C ASN A 125 -13.40 0.29 -1.21
N LYS A 126 -13.37 0.79 -2.45
CA LYS A 126 -13.39 2.24 -2.70
C LYS A 126 -14.72 2.89 -2.31
N ASP A 127 -15.83 2.17 -2.34
CA ASP A 127 -17.14 2.70 -1.97
C ASP A 127 -17.32 2.85 -0.45
N GLN A 128 -16.47 2.21 0.37
CA GLN A 128 -16.42 2.40 1.83
C GLN A 128 -15.57 3.61 2.26
N LEU A 129 -14.86 4.26 1.33
CA LEU A 129 -14.11 5.48 1.60
C LEU A 129 -14.96 6.75 1.46
N HIS A 130 -16.29 6.63 1.34
CA HIS A 130 -17.18 7.77 1.53
C HIS A 130 -17.13 8.19 3.00
N ILE A 131 -16.17 9.07 3.31
CA ILE A 131 -16.15 9.85 4.53
C ILE A 131 -17.49 10.60 4.56
N SER A 132 -18.43 10.13 5.38
CA SER A 132 -19.55 10.97 5.80
C SER A 132 -18.95 12.20 6.48
N HIS A 133 -19.19 13.35 5.86
CA HIS A 133 -18.96 14.67 6.42
C HIS A 133 -19.67 14.86 7.76
#